data_AF-A0A7S2PFW3-F1
#
_entry.id   AF-A0A7S2PFW3-F1
#
_cell.length_a   1.000
_cell.length_b   1.000
_cell.length_c   1.000
_cell.angle_alpha   90.00
_cell.angle_beta   90.00
_cell.angle_gamma   90.00
#
_symmetry.space_group_name_H-M   'P 1'
#
loop_
_entity.id
_entity.type
_entity.pdbx_description
1 polymer ?
#
loop_
_entity_poly.entity_id
_entity_poly.type
_entity_poly.pdbx_seq_one_letter_code
_entity_poly.pdbx_strand_id
1 'polypeptide(L)'
;CFGHVISLGSLCVTARFLEDQLVRAYKGPFDWLYSSPRMIRHVLEDNFRKYLAPEQHYSREPARGTGHKLYGKMSLTNTDCLWPHHKLCDASGEDRSSFARAVTRFKAACADKAHRKLFVICLNVTSQKALDKVRVAGPARLSADEGVPFPEEPGMHLGSIEEIRRLFADLASHVSGRFMVEAVLLVAPPASEAGR
;
A
#
# COMPACT_ATOMS: atom_id res chain seq x y z
N CYS A 1 15.04 -13.59 12.65
CA CYS A 1 13.57 -13.49 12.65
C CYS A 1 13.16 -12.01 12.50
N PHE A 2 12.01 -11.73 11.88
CA PHE A 2 11.42 -10.38 11.86
C PHE A 2 10.49 -10.23 13.06
N GLY A 3 10.59 -9.12 13.80
CA GLY A 3 9.64 -8.85 14.90
C GLY A 3 8.39 -8.12 14.42
N HIS A 4 8.43 -7.55 13.21
CA HIS A 4 7.26 -6.95 12.55
C HIS A 4 7.20 -7.42 11.11
N VAL A 5 6.04 -7.92 10.69
CA VAL A 5 5.72 -8.18 9.28
C VAL A 5 4.47 -7.38 8.94
N ILE A 6 4.60 -6.43 8.03
CA ILE A 6 3.64 -5.35 7.79
C ILE A 6 3.21 -5.40 6.34
N SER A 7 1.90 -5.53 6.09
CA SER A 7 1.36 -5.32 4.76
C SER A 7 1.43 -3.84 4.41
N LEU A 8 1.88 -3.57 3.20
CA LEU A 8 1.78 -2.27 2.54
C LEU A 8 0.56 -2.18 1.61
N GLY A 9 -0.30 -3.20 1.63
CA GLY A 9 -1.53 -3.25 0.83
C GLY A 9 -1.29 -3.59 -0.63
N SER A 10 -1.83 -2.75 -1.51
CA SER A 10 -2.08 -2.92 -2.94
C SER A 10 -3.12 -3.97 -3.31
N LEU A 11 -3.17 -5.07 -2.57
CA LEU A 11 -4.21 -6.06 -2.68
C LEU A 11 -4.61 -6.52 -1.27
N CYS A 12 -5.90 -6.68 -1.04
CA CYS A 12 -6.43 -7.20 0.23
C CYS A 12 -5.86 -8.60 0.57
N VAL A 13 -5.49 -9.36 -0.47
CA VAL A 13 -4.87 -10.69 -0.32
C VAL A 13 -3.54 -10.66 0.44
N THR A 14 -2.78 -9.55 0.42
CA THR A 14 -1.51 -9.47 1.16
C THR A 14 -1.74 -9.58 2.66
N ALA A 15 -2.69 -8.80 3.20
CA ALA A 15 -3.04 -8.87 4.61
C ALA A 15 -3.57 -10.26 5.00
N ARG A 16 -4.40 -10.86 4.12
CA ARG A 16 -4.92 -12.22 4.32
C ARG A 16 -3.81 -13.27 4.33
N PHE A 17 -2.91 -13.23 3.35
CA PHE A 17 -1.80 -14.16 3.23
C PHE A 17 -0.89 -14.12 4.47
N LEU A 18 -0.52 -12.93 4.94
CA LEU A 18 0.31 -12.79 6.14
C LEU A 18 -0.40 -13.27 7.42
N GLU A 19 -1.72 -13.12 7.49
CA GLU A 19 -2.55 -13.67 8.57
C GLU A 19 -2.60 -15.20 8.50
N ASP A 20 -2.84 -15.79 7.34
CA ASP A 20 -2.88 -17.24 7.14
C ASP A 20 -1.51 -17.90 7.42
N GLN A 21 -0.41 -17.17 7.19
CA GLN A 21 0.96 -17.61 7.55
C GLN A 21 1.32 -17.35 9.02
N LEU A 22 0.41 -16.80 9.83
CA LEU A 22 0.62 -16.47 11.26
C LEU A 22 1.81 -15.51 11.52
N VAL A 23 2.20 -14.71 10.53
CA VAL A 23 3.29 -13.74 10.64
C VAL A 23 2.80 -12.31 10.85
N ARG A 24 1.51 -12.05 10.61
CA ARG A 24 0.88 -10.75 10.88
C ARG A 24 0.55 -10.60 12.37
N ALA A 25 1.39 -9.87 13.11
CA ALA A 25 1.19 -9.65 14.53
C ALA A 25 0.00 -8.71 14.87
N TYR A 26 -0.37 -7.80 13.96
CA TYR A 26 -1.44 -6.83 14.19
C TYR A 26 -2.01 -6.29 12.89
N LYS A 27 -3.22 -5.70 12.95
CA LYS A 27 -3.79 -4.91 11.86
C LYS A 27 -2.96 -3.65 11.60
N GLY A 28 -2.39 -3.54 10.41
CA GLY A 28 -1.69 -2.36 9.90
C GLY A 28 -2.62 -1.37 9.18
N PRO A 29 -2.16 -0.13 8.91
CA PRO A 29 -2.95 0.88 8.21
C PRO A 29 -3.20 0.52 6.75
N PHE A 30 -2.31 -0.23 6.10
CA PHE A 30 -2.48 -0.63 4.71
C PHE A 30 -3.14 -2.00 4.53
N ASP A 31 -3.67 -2.57 5.62
CA ASP A 31 -4.43 -3.81 5.54
C ASP A 31 -5.80 -3.55 4.91
N TRP A 32 -6.23 -4.47 4.04
CA TRP A 32 -7.56 -4.47 3.42
C TRP A 32 -7.92 -3.19 2.64
N LEU A 33 -6.91 -2.57 2.00
CA LEU A 33 -7.09 -1.43 1.11
C LEU A 33 -6.27 -1.56 -0.19
N TYR A 34 -6.66 -0.82 -1.22
CA TYR A 34 -5.98 -0.76 -2.50
C TYR A 34 -4.99 0.41 -2.58
N SER A 35 -3.78 0.22 -2.05
CA SER A 35 -2.70 1.21 -2.15
C SER A 35 -1.85 1.04 -3.41
N SER A 36 -1.07 2.06 -3.72
CA SER A 36 0.11 1.97 -4.58
C SER A 36 1.34 2.33 -3.76
N PRO A 37 2.56 1.94 -4.19
CA PRO A 37 3.78 2.50 -3.63
C PRO A 37 3.71 4.03 -3.56
N ARG A 38 3.21 4.66 -4.63
CA ARG A 38 3.04 6.11 -4.69
C ARG A 38 2.17 6.69 -3.57
N MET A 39 1.01 6.08 -3.33
CA MET A 39 0.11 6.50 -2.26
C MET A 39 0.81 6.39 -0.90
N ILE A 40 1.51 5.28 -0.64
CA ILE A 40 2.17 5.04 0.64
C ILE A 40 3.23 6.09 0.91
N ARG A 41 4.03 6.46 -0.11
CA ARG A 41 5.02 7.53 -0.02
C ARG A 41 4.39 8.84 0.44
N HIS A 42 3.30 9.27 -0.20
CA HIS A 42 2.58 10.47 0.23
C HIS A 42 1.98 10.31 1.64
N VAL A 43 1.47 9.13 2.00
CA VAL A 43 0.94 8.88 3.36
C VAL A 43 2.03 9.05 4.42
N LEU A 44 3.25 8.59 4.13
CA LEU A 44 4.41 8.75 5.02
C LEU A 44 4.83 10.22 5.12
N GLU A 45 5.01 10.89 3.98
CA GLU A 45 5.38 12.32 3.90
C GLU A 45 4.37 13.22 4.65
N ASP A 46 3.08 12.97 4.46
CA ASP A 46 2.02 13.72 5.13
C ASP A 46 1.71 13.21 6.55
N ASN A 47 2.49 12.24 7.05
CA ASN A 47 2.37 11.66 8.39
C ASN A 47 0.94 11.20 8.74
N PHE A 48 0.23 10.63 7.74
CA PHE A 48 -1.15 10.14 7.80
C PHE A 48 -2.25 11.21 8.01
N ARG A 49 -1.96 12.51 7.85
CA ARG A 49 -2.98 13.57 8.10
C ARG A 49 -4.17 13.45 7.15
N LYS A 50 -3.93 13.37 5.83
CA LYS A 50 -4.97 13.21 4.81
C LYS A 50 -5.60 11.83 4.80
N TYR A 51 -4.86 10.81 5.26
CA TYR A 51 -5.31 9.42 5.29
C TYR A 51 -6.52 9.17 6.20
N LEU A 52 -6.58 9.82 7.37
CA LEU A 52 -7.70 9.72 8.31
C LEU A 52 -8.68 10.91 8.26
N ALA A 53 -8.42 11.88 7.38
CA ALA A 53 -9.21 13.10 7.28
C ALA A 53 -10.65 12.77 6.80
N PRO A 54 -11.70 12.97 7.62
CA PRO A 54 -13.06 12.55 7.28
C PRO A 54 -13.57 13.19 5.99
N GLU A 55 -13.15 14.43 5.70
CA GLU A 55 -13.52 15.15 4.49
C GLU A 55 -12.94 14.54 3.20
N GLN A 56 -11.95 13.64 3.32
CA GLN A 56 -11.38 12.90 2.20
C GLN A 56 -12.15 11.61 1.89
N HIS A 57 -12.95 11.09 2.83
CA HIS A 57 -13.69 9.85 2.65
C HIS A 57 -15.08 10.10 2.09
N TYR A 58 -15.60 9.14 1.34
CA TYR A 58 -17.01 9.10 0.93
C TYR A 58 -17.45 7.65 0.75
N SER A 59 -18.73 7.39 1.04
CA SER A 59 -19.34 6.09 0.76
C SER A 59 -19.49 5.92 -0.74
N ARG A 60 -19.12 4.75 -1.28
CA ARG A 60 -19.57 4.38 -2.62
C ARG A 60 -20.95 3.73 -2.47
N GLU A 61 -21.90 4.21 -3.25
CA GLU A 61 -23.23 3.62 -3.38
C GLU A 61 -23.47 3.36 -4.88
N PRO A 62 -24.03 2.20 -5.27
CA PRO A 62 -24.42 1.06 -4.45
C PRO A 62 -23.24 0.11 -4.09
N ALA A 63 -22.03 0.41 -4.57
CA ALA A 63 -20.86 -0.43 -4.38
C ALA A 63 -20.35 -0.38 -2.94
N ARG A 64 -20.41 -1.48 -2.19
CA ARG A 64 -19.88 -1.56 -0.82
C ARG A 64 -18.44 -1.06 -0.74
N GLY A 65 -18.15 -0.18 0.22
CA GLY A 65 -16.80 0.28 0.56
C GLY A 65 -16.68 1.78 0.74
N THR A 66 -15.45 2.23 1.00
CA THR A 66 -15.12 3.65 1.18
C THR A 66 -14.15 4.11 0.10
N GLY A 67 -14.51 5.19 -0.58
CA GLY A 67 -13.63 5.91 -1.50
C GLY A 67 -12.81 7.00 -0.82
N HIS A 68 -11.75 7.46 -1.49
CA HIS A 68 -10.88 8.52 -0.98
C HIS A 68 -10.57 9.56 -2.07
N LYS A 69 -10.93 10.83 -1.84
CA LYS A 69 -10.82 11.90 -2.86
C LYS A 69 -9.40 12.10 -3.38
N LEU A 70 -8.42 12.15 -2.46
CA LEU A 70 -7.00 12.26 -2.81
C LEU A 70 -6.41 10.95 -3.36
N TYR A 71 -6.48 9.87 -2.57
CA TYR A 71 -5.78 8.62 -2.87
C TYR A 71 -6.46 7.73 -3.91
N GLY A 72 -7.73 7.96 -4.25
CA GLY A 72 -8.35 7.32 -5.42
C GLY A 72 -7.58 7.63 -6.72
N LYS A 73 -7.02 8.85 -6.83
CA LYS A 73 -6.16 9.25 -7.95
C LYS A 73 -4.75 8.65 -7.88
N MET A 74 -4.37 8.09 -6.74
CA MET A 74 -3.09 7.41 -6.54
C MET A 74 -3.25 5.88 -6.55
N SER A 75 -4.41 5.36 -6.93
CA SER A 75 -4.65 3.91 -6.99
C SER A 75 -3.96 3.27 -8.20
N LEU A 76 -3.58 1.99 -8.05
CA LEU A 76 -3.06 1.18 -9.16
C LEU A 76 -4.13 0.85 -10.21
N THR A 77 -5.38 0.86 -9.77
CA THR A 77 -6.54 0.58 -10.61
C THR A 77 -7.35 1.86 -10.74
N ASN A 78 -8.12 2.01 -11.82
CA ASN A 78 -9.00 3.16 -12.00
C ASN A 78 -10.26 3.08 -11.10
N THR A 79 -10.10 2.53 -9.89
CA THR A 79 -11.12 2.53 -8.85
C THR A 79 -10.79 3.61 -7.84
N ASP A 80 -11.79 4.40 -7.54
CA ASP A 80 -11.79 5.41 -6.49
C ASP A 80 -12.17 4.78 -5.13
N CYS A 81 -12.57 3.50 -5.10
CA CYS A 81 -12.78 2.73 -3.87
C CYS A 81 -11.43 2.33 -3.26
N LEU A 82 -11.07 2.91 -2.12
CA LEU A 82 -9.81 2.61 -1.46
C LEU A 82 -9.95 1.46 -0.46
N TRP A 83 -11.06 1.41 0.29
CA TRP A 83 -11.38 0.33 1.22
C TRP A 83 -12.62 -0.45 0.77
N PRO A 84 -12.45 -1.59 0.10
CA PRO A 84 -13.59 -2.39 -0.38
C PRO A 84 -14.39 -3.06 0.76
N HIS A 85 -13.76 -3.27 1.92
CA HIS A 85 -14.34 -4.03 3.04
C HIS A 85 -14.64 -3.20 4.28
N HIS A 86 -14.33 -1.90 4.25
CA HIS A 86 -14.49 -1.01 5.41
C HIS A 86 -15.34 0.20 5.07
N LYS A 87 -16.10 0.68 6.07
CA LYS A 87 -17.00 1.82 6.03
C LYS A 87 -16.49 2.92 6.95
N LEU A 88 -15.49 3.68 6.51
CA LEU A 88 -14.92 4.74 7.35
C LEU A 88 -15.87 5.93 7.51
N CYS A 89 -16.88 6.05 6.65
CA CYS A 89 -17.96 7.05 6.70
C CYS A 89 -19.13 6.64 7.60
N ASP A 90 -19.11 5.44 8.19
CA ASP A 90 -20.20 4.96 9.04
C ASP A 90 -20.33 5.81 10.31
N ALA A 91 -21.58 6.06 10.72
CA ALA A 91 -21.89 6.90 11.87
C ALA A 91 -21.33 6.37 13.19
N SER A 92 -21.15 5.05 13.32
CA SER A 92 -20.49 4.43 14.49
C SER A 92 -19.03 4.87 14.65
N GLY A 93 -18.36 5.23 13.54
CA GLY A 93 -16.94 5.58 13.53
C GLY A 93 -16.00 4.43 13.91
N GLU A 94 -16.48 3.18 13.97
CA GLU A 94 -15.69 2.03 14.42
C GLU A 94 -14.49 1.76 13.51
N ASP A 95 -14.71 1.72 12.20
CA ASP A 95 -13.65 1.48 11.23
C ASP A 95 -12.61 2.60 11.25
N ARG A 96 -13.04 3.86 11.28
CA ARG A 96 -12.15 5.02 11.37
C ARG A 96 -11.28 4.94 12.64
N SER A 97 -11.88 4.59 13.78
CA SER A 97 -11.16 4.40 15.05
C SER A 97 -10.19 3.20 14.99
N SER A 98 -10.59 2.11 14.33
CA SER A 98 -9.76 0.93 14.09
C SER A 98 -8.51 1.26 13.28
N PHE A 99 -8.66 2.03 12.19
CA PHE A 99 -7.53 2.49 11.37
C PHE A 99 -6.66 3.53 12.08
N ALA A 100 -7.22 4.42 12.91
CA ALA A 100 -6.43 5.31 13.76
C ALA A 100 -5.51 4.55 14.72
N ARG A 101 -6.01 3.48 15.36
CA ARG A 101 -5.19 2.57 16.17
C ARG A 101 -4.15 1.82 15.32
N ALA A 102 -4.49 1.45 14.09
CA ALA A 102 -3.56 0.80 13.16
C ALA A 102 -2.40 1.72 12.78
N VAL A 103 -2.67 3.01 12.50
CA VAL A 103 -1.63 4.03 12.29
C VAL A 103 -0.72 4.16 13.51
N THR A 104 -1.30 4.17 14.72
CA THR A 104 -0.53 4.25 15.96
C THR A 104 0.44 3.07 16.11
N ARG A 105 -0.05 1.83 15.90
CA ARG A 105 0.79 0.62 15.93
C ARG A 105 1.88 0.63 14.87
N PHE A 106 1.55 1.06 13.65
CA PHE A 106 2.53 1.17 12.57
C PHE A 106 3.66 2.14 12.95
N LYS A 107 3.33 3.34 13.44
CA LYS A 107 4.33 4.33 13.89
C LYS A 107 5.21 3.76 15.00
N ALA A 108 4.62 3.05 15.98
CA ALA A 108 5.38 2.38 17.03
C ALA A 108 6.34 1.31 16.48
N ALA A 109 5.87 0.48 15.54
CA ALA A 109 6.70 -0.52 14.88
C ALA A 109 7.83 0.09 14.05
N CYS A 110 7.59 1.21 13.36
CA CYS A 110 8.62 1.97 12.66
C CYS A 110 9.69 2.52 13.62
N ALA A 111 9.31 2.95 14.82
CA ALA A 111 10.23 3.47 15.84
C ALA A 111 11.01 2.40 16.61
N ASP A 112 10.56 1.14 16.61
CA ASP A 112 11.14 0.05 17.39
C ASP A 112 12.55 -0.33 16.89
N LYS A 113 13.62 0.13 17.52
CA LYS A 113 15.00 -0.19 17.10
C LYS A 113 15.42 -1.63 17.36
N ALA A 114 14.75 -2.35 18.25
CA ALA A 114 15.17 -3.69 18.69
C ALA A 114 14.86 -4.75 17.63
N HIS A 115 13.73 -4.60 16.93
CA HIS A 115 13.24 -5.61 16.01
C HIS A 115 13.43 -5.24 14.54
N ARG A 116 13.73 -6.26 13.74
CA ARG A 116 13.74 -6.17 12.27
C ARG A 116 12.31 -6.10 11.75
N LYS A 117 12.08 -5.30 10.70
CA LYS A 117 10.79 -5.19 10.01
C LYS A 117 10.86 -5.77 8.61
N LEU A 118 9.79 -6.42 8.21
CA LEU A 118 9.53 -6.82 6.84
C LEU A 118 8.27 -6.09 6.37
N PHE A 119 8.42 -5.24 5.37
CA PHE A 119 7.30 -4.64 4.65
C PHE A 119 7.02 -5.44 3.40
N VAL A 120 5.77 -5.84 3.18
CA VAL A 120 5.37 -6.66 2.03
C VAL A 120 4.34 -5.92 1.20
N ILE A 121 4.60 -5.76 -0.09
CA ILE A 121 3.65 -5.20 -1.05
C ILE A 121 3.42 -6.20 -2.19
N CYS A 122 2.16 -6.49 -2.50
CA CYS A 122 1.82 -7.37 -3.63
C CYS A 122 1.21 -6.55 -4.76
N LEU A 123 1.80 -6.63 -5.95
CA LEU A 123 1.36 -5.86 -7.12
C LEU A 123 0.95 -6.82 -8.23
N ASN A 124 -0.20 -6.59 -8.85
CA ASN A 124 -0.56 -7.33 -10.05
C ASN A 124 0.25 -6.82 -11.25
N VAL A 125 0.74 -7.74 -12.09
CA VAL A 125 1.32 -7.43 -13.39
C VAL A 125 0.49 -8.13 -14.47
N THR A 126 0.19 -7.40 -15.53
CA THR A 126 -0.82 -7.79 -16.53
C THR A 126 -0.40 -8.96 -17.42
N SER A 127 0.89 -9.29 -17.47
CA SER A 127 1.41 -10.42 -18.25
C SER A 127 2.83 -10.77 -17.86
N GLN A 128 3.29 -11.96 -18.25
CA GLN A 128 4.69 -12.38 -18.14
C GLN A 128 5.63 -11.39 -18.87
N LYS A 129 5.24 -10.92 -20.05
CA LYS A 129 6.00 -9.91 -20.81
C LYS A 129 6.18 -8.60 -20.04
N ALA A 130 5.18 -8.18 -19.27
CA ALA A 130 5.29 -7.00 -18.41
C ALA A 130 6.26 -7.24 -17.24
N LEU A 131 6.23 -8.44 -16.65
CA LEU A 131 7.18 -8.84 -15.62
C LEU A 131 8.62 -8.89 -16.14
N ASP A 132 8.85 -9.40 -17.36
CA ASP A 132 10.20 -9.49 -17.92
C ASP A 132 10.79 -8.10 -18.19
N LYS A 133 9.98 -7.15 -18.68
CA LYS A 133 10.39 -5.74 -18.81
C LYS A 133 10.82 -5.14 -17.47
N VAL A 134 10.09 -5.46 -16.41
CA VAL A 134 10.39 -5.04 -15.03
C VAL A 134 11.73 -5.63 -14.54
N ARG A 135 12.03 -6.89 -14.86
CA ARG A 135 13.29 -7.55 -14.47
C ARG A 135 14.51 -7.00 -15.20
N VAL A 136 14.36 -6.61 -16.46
CA VAL A 136 15.45 -6.09 -17.30
C VAL A 136 15.74 -4.61 -17.00
N ALA A 137 14.77 -3.87 -16.48
CA ALA A 137 14.97 -2.49 -16.03
C ALA A 137 15.96 -2.45 -14.84
N GLY A 138 17.21 -2.09 -15.14
CA GLY A 138 18.27 -1.91 -14.14
C GLY A 138 17.95 -0.85 -13.08
N PRO A 139 18.84 -0.64 -12.09
CA PRO A 139 18.70 0.45 -11.15
C PRO A 139 18.72 1.79 -11.89
N ALA A 140 17.58 2.49 -11.91
CA ALA A 140 17.54 3.88 -12.31
C ALA A 140 18.23 4.70 -11.21
N ARG A 141 18.99 5.73 -11.61
CA ARG A 141 19.55 6.69 -10.65
C ARG A 141 18.40 7.48 -10.03
N LEU A 142 18.21 7.33 -8.73
CA LEU A 142 17.28 8.14 -7.96
C LEU A 142 17.83 9.58 -7.93
N SER A 143 17.14 10.53 -8.56
CA SER A 143 17.37 11.96 -8.28
C SER A 143 16.70 12.31 -6.96
N ALA A 144 17.40 13.03 -6.10
CA ALA A 144 17.05 13.15 -4.69
C ALA A 144 16.06 14.28 -4.35
N ASP A 145 15.53 15.04 -5.32
CA ASP A 145 15.26 16.45 -4.99
C ASP A 145 13.94 17.07 -5.45
N GLU A 146 12.89 16.29 -5.72
CA GLU A 146 11.56 16.87 -5.90
C GLU A 146 10.54 16.10 -5.06
N GLY A 147 9.88 16.82 -4.13
CA GLY A 147 8.79 16.30 -3.30
C GLY A 147 7.74 15.61 -4.17
N VAL A 148 7.00 14.65 -3.61
CA VAL A 148 6.22 13.64 -4.34
C VAL A 148 5.16 14.29 -5.27
N PRO A 149 5.43 14.57 -6.57
CA PRO A 149 4.60 15.45 -7.40
C PRO A 149 3.27 14.77 -7.80
N PHE A 150 2.12 15.27 -7.34
CA PHE A 150 0.82 14.57 -7.47
C PHE A 150 0.61 13.96 -8.87
N PRO A 151 0.27 12.66 -9.00
CA PRO A 151 0.17 12.03 -10.31
C PRO A 151 -0.98 12.62 -11.12
N GLU A 152 -0.78 12.76 -12.42
CA GLU A 152 -1.81 13.28 -13.34
C GLU A 152 -3.03 12.35 -13.41
N GLU A 153 -2.79 11.03 -13.38
CA GLU A 153 -3.82 10.00 -13.44
C GLU A 153 -3.46 8.76 -12.61
N PRO A 154 -4.46 7.99 -12.12
CA PRO A 154 -4.22 6.68 -11.51
C PRO A 154 -3.71 5.67 -12.54
N GLY A 155 -3.05 4.61 -12.10
CA GLY A 155 -2.70 3.49 -12.97
C GLY A 155 -1.48 2.69 -12.55
N MET A 156 -1.18 1.68 -13.38
CA MET A 156 -0.12 0.70 -13.12
C MET A 156 1.28 1.29 -13.01
N HIS A 157 1.52 2.46 -13.62
CA HIS A 157 2.81 3.15 -13.54
C HIS A 157 3.16 3.57 -12.10
N LEU A 158 2.15 3.77 -11.24
CA LEU A 158 2.31 4.05 -9.81
C LEU A 158 2.79 2.84 -8.99
N GLY A 159 2.76 1.65 -9.59
CA GLY A 159 3.30 0.40 -9.06
C GLY A 159 4.64 0.00 -9.68
N SER A 160 5.30 0.91 -10.41
CA SER A 160 6.58 0.60 -11.05
C SER A 160 7.69 0.29 -10.05
N ILE A 161 8.74 -0.42 -10.51
CA ILE A 161 9.95 -0.66 -9.70
C ILE A 161 10.57 0.64 -9.20
N GLU A 162 10.49 1.70 -9.99
CA GLU A 162 11.01 3.00 -9.60
C GLU A 162 10.23 3.57 -8.40
N GLU A 163 8.90 3.49 -8.42
CA GLU A 163 8.07 3.88 -7.27
C GLU A 163 8.32 2.99 -6.05
N ILE A 164 8.63 1.70 -6.22
CA ILE A 164 9.04 0.80 -5.12
C ILE A 164 10.40 1.20 -4.54
N ARG A 165 11.38 1.57 -5.37
CA ARG A 165 12.70 2.07 -4.93
C ARG A 165 12.57 3.37 -4.16
N ARG A 166 11.74 4.29 -4.65
CA ARG A 166 11.45 5.54 -3.93
C ARG A 166 10.72 5.29 -2.63
N LEU A 167 9.77 4.36 -2.60
CA LEU A 167 9.12 3.91 -1.37
C LEU A 167 10.14 3.33 -0.36
N PHE A 168 11.12 2.56 -0.83
CA PHE A 168 12.20 2.09 0.04
C PHE A 168 12.99 3.26 0.65
N ALA A 169 13.33 4.27 -0.15
CA ALA A 169 14.02 5.47 0.32
C ALA A 169 13.18 6.26 1.35
N ASP A 170 11.88 6.44 1.09
CA ASP A 170 10.96 7.11 2.02
C ASP A 170 10.76 6.31 3.30
N LEU A 171 10.72 4.98 3.24
CA LEU A 171 10.72 4.15 4.44
C LEU A 171 12.03 4.29 5.22
N ALA A 172 13.17 4.44 4.55
CA ALA A 172 14.45 4.63 5.23
C ALA A 172 14.52 5.94 6.05
N SER A 173 13.76 6.97 5.66
CA SER A 173 13.66 8.22 6.44
C SER A 173 12.65 8.13 7.61
N HIS A 174 11.73 7.16 7.59
CA HIS A 174 10.67 7.02 8.60
C HIS A 174 10.84 5.80 9.53
N VAL A 175 11.69 4.84 9.17
CA VAL A 175 11.86 3.58 9.91
C VAL A 175 13.21 3.56 10.61
N SER A 176 13.17 3.40 11.93
CA SER A 176 14.37 3.22 12.74
C SER A 176 14.87 1.78 12.66
N GLY A 177 16.19 1.60 12.65
CA GLY A 177 16.82 0.28 12.68
C GLY A 177 16.71 -0.48 11.35
N ARG A 178 16.83 -1.82 11.41
CA ARG A 178 16.90 -2.66 10.20
C ARG A 178 15.50 -3.00 9.67
N PHE A 179 15.30 -2.81 8.38
CA PHE A 179 14.09 -3.23 7.68
C PHE A 179 14.40 -3.83 6.31
N MET A 180 13.39 -4.48 5.73
CA MET A 180 13.40 -5.02 4.38
C MET A 180 12.05 -4.69 3.72
N VAL A 181 12.06 -4.48 2.41
CA VAL A 181 10.84 -4.34 1.59
C VAL A 181 10.83 -5.48 0.58
N GLU A 182 9.79 -6.29 0.61
CA GLU A 182 9.56 -7.38 -0.34
C GLU A 182 8.41 -6.98 -1.27
N ALA A 183 8.72 -6.88 -2.56
CA ALA A 183 7.73 -6.62 -3.60
C ALA A 183 7.41 -7.92 -4.34
N VAL A 184 6.19 -8.42 -4.14
CA VAL A 184 5.70 -9.64 -4.77
C VAL A 184 4.89 -9.26 -6.01
N LEU A 185 5.38 -9.65 -7.18
CA LEU A 185 4.70 -9.37 -8.46
C LEU A 185 3.83 -10.57 -8.85
N LEU A 186 2.52 -10.41 -8.77
CA LEU A 186 1.53 -11.42 -9.12
C LEU A 186 1.16 -11.30 -10.59
N VAL A 187 1.51 -12.31 -11.39
CA VAL A 187 1.22 -12.31 -12.83
C VAL A 187 -0.21 -12.77 -13.06
N ALA A 188 -1.00 -11.96 -13.76
CA ALA A 188 -2.31 -12.38 -14.22
C ALA A 188 -2.18 -13.59 -15.16
N PRO A 189 -3.00 -14.63 -15.00
CA PRO A 189 -2.97 -15.76 -15.91
C PRO A 189 -3.32 -15.30 -17.34
N PRO A 190 -2.83 -16.00 -18.37
CA PRO A 190 -3.26 -15.76 -19.74
C PRO A 190 -4.79 -15.79 -19.85
N ALA A 191 -5.37 -14.99 -20.76
CA ALA A 191 -6.81 -14.96 -20.97
C ALA A 191 -7.42 -16.35 -21.28
N SER A 192 -6.62 -17.26 -21.83
CA SER A 192 -7.00 -18.67 -22.09
C SER A 192 -7.19 -19.52 -20.84
N GLU A 193 -6.78 -19.04 -19.66
CA GLU A 193 -6.82 -19.75 -18.38
C GLU A 193 -7.75 -19.08 -17.35
N ALA A 194 -8.28 -17.89 -17.65
CA ALA A 194 -9.05 -17.05 -16.71
C ALA A 194 -10.49 -17.53 -16.41
N GLY A 195 -10.83 -18.80 -16.69
CA GLY A 195 -12.19 -19.33 -16.56
C GLY A 195 -12.25 -20.84 -16.32
N ARG A 196 -11.22 -21.44 -15.73
CA ARG A 196 -11.25 -22.83 -15.24
C ARG A 196 -11.39 -22.86 -13.73
#